data_AF-A0ABD5ZSB4-F1
#
_entry.id   AF-A0ABD5ZSB4-F1
#
_cell.length_a   1.000
_cell.length_b   1.000
_cell.length_c   1.000
_cell.angle_alpha   90.00
_cell.angle_beta   90.00
_cell.angle_gamma   90.00
#
_symmetry.space_group_name_H-M   'P 1'
#
loop_
_entity.id
_entity.type
_entity.pdbx_description
1 polymer ?
#
loop_
_entity_poly.entity_id
_entity_poly.type
_entity_poly.pdbx_seq_one_letter_code
_entity_poly.pdbx_strand_id
1 'polypeptide(L)'
;MPEELTDDEERAMELIAREGGIHQSDFWKELDVDSRKGSRIAESLAEKGYVEREETLYEGHNTYFIEPVVHAEELDFSLLMAGDMLSPFVGDEEADPNADRFSQWVMTLAYR
;
A
#
# COMPACT_ATOMS: atom_id res chain seq x y z
N MET A 1 -3.94 -18.11 9.81
CA MET A 1 -4.75 -16.90 10.01
C MET A 1 -3.77 -15.82 10.39
N PRO A 2 -3.68 -14.70 9.64
CA PRO A 2 -2.94 -13.54 10.11
C PRO A 2 -3.41 -13.18 11.53
N GLU A 3 -2.51 -12.75 12.40
CA GLU A 3 -2.92 -12.23 13.72
C GLU A 3 -3.77 -10.98 13.52
N GLU A 4 -4.88 -10.88 14.25
CA GLU A 4 -5.72 -9.68 14.19
C GLU A 4 -4.92 -8.44 14.63
N LEU A 5 -5.08 -7.36 13.87
CA LEU A 5 -4.48 -6.07 14.16
C LEU A 5 -5.33 -5.33 15.19
N THR A 6 -4.67 -4.55 16.03
CA THR A 6 -5.33 -3.55 16.88
C THR A 6 -5.70 -2.30 16.09
N ASP A 7 -6.64 -1.48 16.57
CA ASP A 7 -7.03 -0.23 15.92
C ASP A 7 -5.83 0.71 15.60
N ASP A 8 -4.82 0.74 16.48
CA ASP A 8 -3.61 1.53 16.27
C ASP A 8 -2.71 0.93 15.18
N GLU A 9 -2.66 -0.40 15.06
CA GLU A 9 -1.92 -1.11 14.01
C GLU A 9 -2.64 -1.04 12.65
N GLU A 10 -3.97 -1.05 12.63
CA GLU A 10 -4.77 -0.83 11.41
C GLU A 10 -4.53 0.57 10.86
N ARG A 11 -4.62 1.60 11.72
CA ARG A 11 -4.30 2.99 11.34
C ARG A 11 -2.86 3.13 10.84
N ALA A 12 -1.92 2.41 11.45
CA ALA A 12 -0.54 2.38 11.00
C ALA A 12 -0.38 1.73 9.62
N MET A 13 -1.05 0.60 9.37
CA MET A 13 -1.04 -0.06 8.06
C MET A 13 -1.65 0.81 6.97
N GLU A 14 -2.76 1.50 7.25
CA GLU A 14 -3.35 2.47 6.32
C GLU A 14 -2.37 3.59 5.95
N LEU A 15 -1.65 4.13 6.94
CA LEU A 15 -0.61 5.14 6.72
C LEU A 15 0.53 4.59 5.85
N ILE A 16 1.09 3.43 6.20
CA ILE A 16 2.21 2.81 5.48
C ILE A 16 1.81 2.49 4.03
N ALA A 17 0.63 1.92 3.81
CA ALA A 17 0.12 1.59 2.48
C ALA A 17 -0.13 2.85 1.63
N ARG A 18 -0.69 3.90 2.23
CA ARG A 18 -0.97 5.17 1.54
C ARG A 18 0.31 5.88 1.08
N GLU A 19 1.37 5.83 1.88
CA GLU A 19 2.67 6.41 1.53
C GLU A 19 3.54 5.48 0.66
N GLY A 20 3.18 4.19 0.53
CA GLY A 20 3.99 3.18 -0.14
C GLY A 20 5.26 2.80 0.63
N GLY A 21 5.28 3.10 1.93
CA GLY A 21 6.45 3.00 2.81
C GLY A 21 6.84 4.35 3.43
N ILE A 22 7.43 4.32 4.62
CA ILE A 22 7.71 5.52 5.41
C ILE A 22 8.91 5.34 6.33
N HIS A 23 9.73 6.38 6.49
CA HIS A 23 10.80 6.38 7.49
C HIS A 23 10.19 6.35 8.90
N GLN A 24 10.69 5.48 9.78
CA GLN A 24 10.15 5.28 11.13
C GLN A 24 10.13 6.56 11.96
N SER A 25 11.06 7.49 11.71
CA SER A 25 11.10 8.81 12.33
C SER A 25 9.91 9.69 11.97
N ASP A 26 9.35 9.52 10.77
CA ASP A 26 8.17 10.27 10.32
C ASP A 26 6.89 9.49 10.58
N PHE A 27 6.96 8.16 10.52
CA PHE A 27 5.85 7.27 10.84
C PHE A 27 5.13 7.65 12.14
N TRP A 28 5.87 7.83 13.25
CA TRP A 28 5.22 8.19 14.52
C TRP A 28 4.73 9.64 14.55
N LYS A 29 5.32 10.55 13.78
CA LYS A 29 4.85 11.94 13.65
C LYS A 29 3.50 11.96 12.94
N GLU A 30 3.43 11.28 11.80
CA GLU A 30 2.24 11.22 10.95
C GLU A 30 1.10 10.41 11.62
N LEU A 31 1.43 9.41 12.43
CA LEU A 31 0.45 8.66 13.22
C LEU A 31 -0.07 9.43 14.45
N ASP A 32 0.52 10.60 14.74
CA ASP A 32 0.26 11.44 15.92
C ASP A 32 0.47 10.69 17.24
N VAL A 33 1.62 10.02 17.37
CA VAL A 33 2.03 9.29 18.58
C VAL A 33 3.47 9.59 18.98
N ASP A 34 3.82 9.31 20.23
CA ASP A 34 5.22 9.40 20.64
C ASP A 34 6.10 8.31 19.99
N SER A 35 7.41 8.56 19.93
CA SER A 35 8.36 7.66 19.28
C SER A 35 8.43 6.27 19.92
N ARG A 36 8.11 6.15 21.21
CA ARG A 36 8.11 4.86 21.91
C ARG A 36 6.89 4.04 21.52
N LYS A 37 5.71 4.65 21.45
CA LYS A 37 4.48 4.01 20.96
C LYS A 37 4.66 3.63 19.48
N GLY A 38 5.11 4.56 18.65
CA GLY A 38 5.34 4.30 17.22
C GLY A 38 6.34 3.17 16.97
N SER A 39 7.46 3.13 17.70
CA SER A 39 8.42 2.03 17.55
C SER A 39 7.83 0.67 17.92
N ARG A 40 6.98 0.59 18.96
CA ARG A 40 6.32 -0.68 19.33
C ARG A 40 5.32 -1.13 18.28
N ILE A 41 4.58 -0.20 17.67
CA ILE A 41 3.63 -0.52 16.60
C ILE A 41 4.40 -1.07 15.39
N ALA A 42 5.47 -0.39 14.96
CA ALA A 42 6.30 -0.85 13.84
C ALA A 42 6.95 -2.22 14.09
N GLU A 43 7.43 -2.46 15.31
CA GLU A 43 8.00 -3.76 15.71
C GLU A 43 6.93 -4.87 15.73
N SER A 44 5.76 -4.62 16.33
CA SER A 44 4.63 -5.56 16.35
C SER A 44 4.17 -5.93 14.95
N LEU A 45 4.00 -4.95 14.05
CA LEU A 45 3.64 -5.19 12.66
C LEU A 45 4.69 -6.05 11.93
N ALA A 46 5.97 -5.81 12.19
CA ALA A 46 7.06 -6.58 11.58
C ALA A 46 7.10 -8.02 12.12
N GLU A 47 6.92 -8.22 13.43
CA GLU A 47 6.84 -9.54 14.05
C GLU A 47 5.64 -10.34 13.52
N LYS A 48 4.52 -9.67 13.26
CA LYS A 48 3.32 -10.26 12.64
C LYS A 48 3.46 -10.50 11.13
N GLY A 49 4.52 -9.99 10.49
CA GLY A 49 4.78 -10.17 9.06
C GLY A 49 4.00 -9.23 8.14
N TYR A 50 3.42 -8.15 8.64
CA TYR A 50 2.69 -7.17 7.84
C TYR A 50 3.59 -6.11 7.19
N VAL A 51 4.76 -5.87 7.77
CA VAL A 51 5.72 -4.87 7.27
C VAL A 51 7.14 -5.41 7.36
N GLU A 52 8.01 -4.91 6.50
CA GLU A 52 9.46 -5.07 6.61
C GLU A 52 10.09 -3.77 7.09
N ARG A 53 11.24 -3.90 7.77
CA ARG A 53 12.00 -2.78 8.33
C ARG A 53 13.45 -2.88 7.88
N GLU A 54 13.88 -1.96 7.03
CA GLU A 54 15.27 -1.88 6.56
C GLU A 54 16.00 -0.73 7.26
N GLU A 55 17.20 -0.97 7.79
CA GLU A 55 18.01 0.10 8.37
C GLU A 55 18.48 1.07 7.28
N THR A 56 18.29 2.37 7.52
CA THR A 56 18.60 3.42 6.54
C THR A 56 19.11 4.70 7.21
N LEU A 57 19.77 5.55 6.43
CA LEU A 57 20.18 6.89 6.84
C LEU A 57 19.16 7.91 6.32
N TYR A 58 18.44 8.56 7.22
CA TYR A 58 17.45 9.57 6.88
C TYR A 58 17.73 10.86 7.64
N GLU A 59 17.80 11.99 6.93
CA GLU A 59 18.14 13.30 7.50
C GLU A 59 19.41 13.30 8.39
N GLY A 60 20.39 12.44 8.08
CA GLY A 60 21.63 12.31 8.85
C GLY A 60 21.53 11.47 10.13
N HIS A 61 20.39 10.81 10.37
CA HIS A 61 20.15 9.92 11.49
C HIS A 61 19.88 8.49 11.01
N ASN A 62 20.45 7.50 11.69
CA ASN A 62 20.08 6.11 11.45
C ASN A 62 18.64 5.88 11.92
N THR A 63 17.83 5.28 11.06
CA THR A 63 16.43 4.96 11.30
C THR A 63 16.08 3.70 10.52
N TYR A 64 14.79 3.36 10.47
CA TYR A 64 14.29 2.30 9.59
C TYR A 64 13.40 2.90 8.50
N PHE A 65 13.47 2.36 7.30
CA PHE A 65 12.39 2.48 6.33
C PHE A 65 11.42 1.32 6.58
N ILE A 66 10.14 1.63 6.72
CA ILE A 66 9.07 0.67 6.98
C ILE A 66 8.24 0.55 5.70
N GLU A 67 8.15 -0.64 5.13
CA GLU A 67 7.38 -0.89 3.91
C GLU A 67 6.36 -2.03 4.12
N PRO A 68 5.20 -2.00 3.44
CA PRO A 68 4.21 -3.04 3.60
C PRO A 68 4.66 -4.33 2.91
N VAL A 69 4.45 -5.48 3.57
CA VAL A 69 4.58 -6.78 2.92
C VAL A 69 3.37 -7.00 2.03
N VAL A 70 3.60 -7.16 0.73
CA VAL A 70 2.55 -7.43 -0.25
C VAL A 70 2.65 -8.88 -0.72
N HIS A 71 1.70 -9.71 -0.32
CA HIS A 71 1.58 -11.07 -0.83
C HIS A 71 0.82 -11.05 -2.15
N ALA A 72 1.52 -11.31 -3.26
CA ALA A 72 0.94 -11.28 -4.60
C ALA A 72 -0.26 -12.24 -4.77
N GLU A 73 -0.31 -13.31 -3.99
CA GLU A 73 -1.41 -14.29 -3.98
C GLU A 73 -2.71 -13.75 -3.35
N GLU A 74 -2.63 -12.69 -2.53
CA GLU A 74 -3.76 -12.10 -1.81
C GLU A 74 -4.36 -10.89 -2.55
N LEU A 75 -3.70 -10.40 -3.60
CA LEU A 75 -4.17 -9.27 -4.38
C LEU A 75 -5.41 -9.64 -5.21
N ASP A 76 -6.52 -8.95 -4.96
CA ASP A 76 -7.73 -9.07 -5.78
C ASP A 76 -7.62 -8.20 -7.03
N PHE A 77 -7.11 -8.80 -8.11
CA PHE A 77 -7.01 -8.15 -9.41
C PHE A 77 -8.36 -7.99 -10.11
N SER A 78 -9.47 -8.51 -9.57
CA SER A 78 -10.79 -8.38 -10.21
C SER A 78 -11.21 -6.92 -10.37
N LEU A 79 -10.75 -6.03 -9.48
CA LEU A 79 -10.98 -4.58 -9.55
C LEU A 79 -10.31 -3.91 -10.75
N LEU A 80 -9.27 -4.53 -11.31
CA LEU A 80 -8.59 -4.06 -12.52
C LEU A 80 -9.23 -4.61 -13.80
N MET A 81 -10.22 -5.49 -13.69
CA MET A 81 -10.78 -6.25 -14.81
C MET A 81 -12.25 -5.86 -15.07
N ALA A 82 -12.70 -6.04 -16.31
CA ALA A 82 -14.12 -6.18 -16.64
C ALA A 82 -14.28 -7.39 -17.55
N GLY A 83 -15.11 -8.35 -17.13
CA GLY A 83 -15.13 -9.67 -17.76
C GLY A 83 -13.75 -10.34 -17.67
N ASP A 84 -13.20 -10.73 -18.81
CA ASP A 84 -11.87 -11.32 -19.00
C ASP A 84 -10.81 -10.30 -19.49
N MET A 85 -11.12 -9.00 -19.50
CA MET A 85 -10.20 -7.96 -19.97
C MET A 85 -9.71 -7.03 -18.86
N LEU A 86 -8.41 -6.78 -18.85
CA LEU A 86 -7.78 -5.76 -18.00
C LEU A 86 -8.20 -4.36 -18.47
N SER A 87 -8.42 -3.45 -17.52
CA SER A 87 -8.65 -2.03 -17.80
C SER A 87 -7.51 -1.46 -18.66
N PRO A 88 -7.80 -0.66 -19.69
CA PRO A 88 -6.80 -0.08 -20.57
C PRO A 88 -5.99 1.04 -19.91
N PHE A 89 -6.33 1.39 -18.66
CA PHE A 89 -5.69 2.44 -17.88
C PHE A 89 -4.81 1.92 -16.74
N VAL A 90 -4.63 0.59 -16.62
CA VAL A 90 -3.73 0.04 -15.60
C VAL A 90 -2.31 0.56 -15.85
N GLY A 91 -1.76 1.24 -14.86
CA GLY A 91 -0.41 1.81 -14.92
C GLY A 91 -0.32 3.22 -15.50
N ASP A 92 -1.43 3.84 -15.91
CA ASP A 92 -1.41 5.26 -16.31
C ASP A 92 -1.44 6.18 -15.09
N GLU A 93 -0.60 7.21 -15.09
CA GLU A 93 -0.58 8.26 -14.06
C GLU A 93 -1.85 9.13 -14.10
N GLU A 94 -2.39 9.37 -15.30
CA GLU A 94 -3.65 10.09 -15.51
C GLU A 94 -4.53 9.33 -16.51
N ALA A 95 -5.70 8.88 -16.06
CA ALA A 95 -6.68 8.25 -16.92
C ALA A 95 -7.49 9.30 -17.70
N ASP A 96 -7.38 9.30 -19.03
CA ASP A 96 -8.25 10.10 -19.91
C ASP A 96 -9.49 9.30 -20.31
N PRO A 97 -10.68 9.59 -19.75
CA PRO A 97 -11.91 8.86 -20.07
C PRO A 97 -12.38 9.05 -21.52
N ASN A 98 -11.83 10.02 -22.25
CA ASN A 98 -12.17 10.25 -23.66
C ASN A 98 -11.20 9.56 -24.63
N ALA A 99 -10.20 8.84 -24.13
CA ALA A 99 -9.22 8.16 -24.97
C ALA A 99 -9.87 7.08 -25.84
N ASP A 100 -9.44 6.98 -27.10
CA ASP A 100 -9.94 5.98 -28.06
C ASP A 100 -9.83 4.55 -27.53
N ARG A 101 -8.74 4.23 -26.80
CA ARG A 101 -8.52 2.90 -26.20
C ARG A 101 -9.62 2.51 -25.21
N PHE A 102 -10.18 3.47 -24.48
CA PHE A 102 -11.26 3.21 -23.53
C PHE A 102 -12.55 2.92 -24.26
N SER A 103 -12.87 3.73 -25.27
CA SER A 103 -14.03 3.47 -26.14
C SER A 103 -13.93 2.10 -26.82
N GLN A 104 -12.76 1.74 -27.34
CA GLN A 104 -12.52 0.42 -27.94
C GLN A 104 -12.68 -0.72 -26.94
N TRP A 105 -12.16 -0.56 -25.73
CA TRP A 105 -12.30 -1.54 -24.64
C TRP A 105 -13.77 -1.74 -24.25
N VAL A 106 -14.53 -0.66 -24.06
CA VAL A 106 -15.98 -0.71 -23.76
C VAL A 106 -16.76 -1.38 -24.90
N MET A 107 -16.48 -1.03 -26.15
CA MET A 107 -17.16 -1.64 -27.30
C MET A 107 -16.85 -3.15 -27.40
N THR A 108 -15.62 -3.56 -27.08
CA THR A 108 -15.24 -4.98 -27.05
C THR A 108 -15.99 -5.74 -25.96
N LEU A 109 -16.21 -5.14 -24.78
CA LEU A 109 -17.04 -5.73 -23.73
C LEU A 109 -18.51 -5.86 -24.15
N ALA A 110 -19.06 -4.82 -24.75
CA ALA A 110 -20.49 -4.72 -25.04
C ALA A 110 -20.96 -5.64 -26.19
N TYR A 111 -20.07 -5.94 -27.14
CA TYR A 111 -20.40 -6.68 -28.36
C TYR A 111 -19.69 -8.02 -28.49
N ARG A 112 -19.31 -8.61 -27.36
CA ARG A 112 -18.93 -10.02 -27.30
C ARG A 112 -20.12 -10.96 -27.44
#